data_AF-A0A3D5PYM4-F1
#
_entry.id   AF-A0A3D5PYM4-F1
#
_cell.length_a   1.000
_cell.length_b   1.000
_cell.length_c   1.000
_cell.angle_alpha   90.00
_cell.angle_beta   90.00
_cell.angle_gamma   90.00
#
_symmetry.space_group_name_H-M   'P 1'
#
loop_
_entity.id
_entity.type
_entity.pdbx_description
1 polymer ?
#
loop_
_entity_poly.entity_id
_entity_poly.type
_entity_poly.pdbx_seq_one_letter_code
_entity_poly.pdbx_strand_id
1 'polypeptide(L)'
;VALEANSYEDEHDCFSDNTHNSHYYNGQGIHNVYTGTYRRVDGSLVTGPSLSDLVEQINPELDARINARLDASMAALGDLKSAAEANAQPMPFDMMIAPGNDRGAGIVNNAIRALVMQTASIEQAARELGIEALSPEDAGHSL
;
A
#
# COMPACT_ATOMS: atom_id res chain seq x y z
N VAL A 1 5.26 2.67 -14.33
CA VAL A 1 6.60 3.13 -14.77
C VAL A 1 7.71 2.12 -14.53
N ALA A 2 8.33 2.00 -13.34
CA ALA A 2 9.54 1.15 -13.14
C ALA A 2 9.36 -0.32 -13.58
N LEU A 3 8.26 -0.97 -13.15
CA LEU A 3 7.94 -2.34 -13.54
C LEU A 3 7.65 -2.50 -15.05
N GLU A 4 6.95 -1.53 -15.65
CA GLU A 4 6.58 -1.60 -17.08
C GLU A 4 7.81 -1.39 -17.98
N ALA A 5 8.69 -0.48 -17.58
CA ALA A 5 9.92 -0.18 -18.28
C ALA A 5 11.06 -1.17 -17.95
N ASN A 6 10.92 -1.97 -16.89
CA ASN A 6 12.01 -2.73 -16.26
C ASN A 6 13.24 -1.85 -16.02
N SER A 7 13.00 -0.61 -15.57
CA SER A 7 13.99 0.45 -15.48
C SER A 7 14.39 0.66 -14.03
N TYR A 8 15.65 0.35 -13.74
CA TYR A 8 16.29 0.55 -12.45
C TYR A 8 16.48 2.05 -12.13
N GLU A 9 16.55 2.92 -13.14
CA GLU A 9 16.64 4.38 -12.95
C GLU A 9 15.29 5.02 -12.64
N ASP A 10 14.19 4.38 -13.04
CA ASP A 10 12.82 4.86 -12.76
C ASP A 10 12.29 4.34 -11.41
N GLU A 11 13.09 3.55 -10.70
CA GLU A 11 12.79 3.07 -9.36
C GLU A 11 12.97 4.19 -8.32
N HIS A 12 11.99 4.33 -7.42
CA HIS A 12 12.09 5.25 -6.28
C HIS A 12 13.22 4.80 -5.35
N ASP A 13 14.05 5.70 -4.82
CA ASP A 13 15.11 5.36 -3.86
C ASP A 13 16.21 4.43 -4.39
N CYS A 14 16.39 4.36 -5.72
CA CYS A 14 17.35 3.49 -6.42
C CYS A 14 18.81 3.61 -5.92
N PHE A 15 19.24 4.77 -5.41
CA PHE A 15 20.60 4.93 -4.87
C PHE A 15 20.81 4.27 -3.49
N SER A 16 19.74 3.87 -2.82
CA SER A 16 19.77 3.38 -1.44
C SER A 16 19.21 1.97 -1.26
N ASP A 17 18.74 1.34 -2.36
CA ASP A 17 18.06 0.04 -2.37
C ASP A 17 16.93 -0.04 -1.32
N ASN A 18 16.16 1.05 -1.16
CA ASN A 18 15.21 1.21 -0.05
C ASN A 18 13.74 1.34 -0.49
N THR A 19 13.47 1.15 -1.78
CA THR A 19 12.15 1.22 -2.44
C THR A 19 11.08 0.41 -1.72
N HIS A 20 11.44 -0.80 -1.28
CA HIS A 20 10.53 -1.70 -0.57
C HIS A 20 10.07 -1.14 0.77
N ASN A 21 10.97 -0.46 1.48
CA ASN A 21 10.64 0.22 2.73
C ASN A 21 9.75 1.43 2.47
N SER A 22 10.05 2.23 1.46
CA SER A 22 9.23 3.38 1.10
C SER A 22 7.79 2.97 0.78
N HIS A 23 7.60 1.95 -0.06
CA HIS A 23 6.28 1.41 -0.35
C HIS A 23 5.59 0.84 0.89
N TYR A 24 6.28 0.04 1.70
CA TYR A 24 5.72 -0.55 2.91
C TYR A 24 5.25 0.52 3.91
N TYR A 25 6.10 1.50 4.21
CA TYR A 25 5.78 2.52 5.20
C TYR A 25 4.80 3.59 4.69
N ASN A 26 4.71 3.81 3.37
CA ASN A 26 3.61 4.57 2.79
C ASN A 26 2.26 3.87 3.01
N GLY A 27 2.18 2.56 2.74
CA GLY A 27 0.98 1.75 3.02
C GLY A 27 0.62 1.76 4.51
N GLN A 28 1.61 1.58 5.39
CA GLN A 28 1.42 1.65 6.84
C GLN A 28 0.89 3.01 7.28
N GLY A 29 1.36 4.10 6.66
CA GLY A 29 0.86 5.45 6.92
C GLY A 29 -0.64 5.58 6.62
N ILE A 30 -1.09 5.06 5.48
CA ILE A 30 -2.52 5.06 5.11
C ILE A 30 -3.33 4.25 6.13
N HIS A 31 -2.85 3.05 6.48
CA HIS A 31 -3.50 2.20 7.49
C HIS A 31 -3.64 2.92 8.83
N ASN A 32 -2.57 3.55 9.30
CA ASN A 32 -2.56 4.26 10.59
C ASN A 32 -3.54 5.43 10.62
N VAL A 33 -3.60 6.20 9.52
CA VAL A 33 -4.53 7.33 9.40
C VAL A 33 -5.99 6.85 9.37
N TYR A 34 -6.28 5.80 8.60
CA TYR A 34 -7.65 5.28 8.49
C TYR A 34 -8.17 4.74 9.83
N THR A 35 -7.33 3.99 10.55
CA THR A 35 -7.67 3.32 11.82
C THR A 35 -7.45 4.17 13.07
N GLY A 36 -6.91 5.40 12.93
CA GLY A 36 -6.61 6.28 14.06
C GLY A 36 -5.60 5.69 15.06
N THR A 37 -4.80 4.70 14.63
CA THR A 37 -3.88 3.95 15.52
C THR A 37 -2.46 4.01 14.97
N TYR A 38 -1.51 4.38 15.83
CA TYR A 38 -0.09 4.43 15.49
C TYR A 38 0.75 3.78 16.59
N ARG A 39 1.67 2.90 16.21
CA ARG A 39 2.68 2.34 17.12
C ARG A 39 3.93 3.19 17.09
N ARG A 40 4.28 3.78 18.24
CA ARG A 40 5.52 4.52 18.41
C ARG A 40 6.74 3.59 18.39
N VAL A 41 7.92 4.18 18.20
CA VAL A 41 9.21 3.48 18.22
C VAL A 41 9.51 2.78 19.56
N ASP A 42 8.93 3.27 20.66
CA ASP A 42 9.04 2.65 21.99
C ASP A 42 8.02 1.52 22.22
N GLY A 43 7.22 1.18 21.20
CA GLY A 43 6.18 0.15 21.25
C GLY A 43 4.82 0.61 21.77
N SER A 44 4.73 1.81 22.37
CA SER A 44 3.46 2.36 22.86
C SER A 44 2.50 2.70 21.71
N LEU A 45 1.20 2.60 21.98
CA LEU A 45 0.16 2.96 21.02
C LEU A 45 -0.31 4.41 21.22
N VAL A 46 -0.50 5.13 20.12
CA VAL A 46 -1.38 6.28 20.00
C VAL A 46 -2.69 5.75 19.44
N THR A 47 -3.80 6.08 20.07
CA THR A 47 -5.15 5.80 19.56
C THR A 47 -6.01 7.05 19.70
N GLY A 48 -6.98 7.21 18.81
CA GLY A 48 -7.92 8.33 18.82
C GLY A 48 -9.06 8.10 17.82
N PRO A 49 -9.96 9.08 17.67
CA PRO A 49 -11.01 9.03 16.66
C PRO A 49 -10.44 8.75 15.27
N SER A 50 -11.12 7.93 14.49
CA SER A 50 -10.62 7.43 13.21
C SER A 50 -11.60 7.66 12.05
N LEU A 51 -11.10 7.57 10.82
CA LEU A 51 -11.97 7.54 9.63
C LEU A 51 -12.81 6.27 9.62
N SER A 52 -12.26 5.15 10.12
CA SER A 52 -12.98 3.90 10.30
C SER A 52 -14.25 4.10 11.14
N ASP A 53 -14.16 4.79 12.29
CA ASP A 53 -15.33 5.09 13.13
C ASP A 53 -16.41 5.90 12.40
N LEU A 54 -15.99 6.86 11.55
CA LEU A 54 -16.92 7.69 10.77
C LEU A 54 -17.58 6.90 9.65
N VAL A 55 -16.83 6.06 8.94
CA VAL A 55 -17.37 5.22 7.87
C VAL A 55 -18.27 4.14 8.45
N GLU A 56 -17.90 3.51 9.57
CA GLU A 56 -18.72 2.48 10.23
C GLU A 56 -20.11 3.02 10.64
N GLN A 57 -20.17 4.26 11.14
CA GLN A 57 -21.44 4.91 11.49
C GLN A 57 -22.40 5.09 10.30
N ILE A 58 -21.87 5.24 9.09
CA ILE A 58 -22.66 5.48 7.87
C ILE A 58 -22.92 4.17 7.12
N ASN A 59 -21.89 3.33 7.01
CA ASN A 59 -21.88 2.11 6.22
C ASN A 59 -20.90 1.08 6.83
N PRO A 60 -21.38 0.24 7.78
CA PRO A 60 -20.56 -0.78 8.43
C PRO A 60 -19.95 -1.80 7.46
N GLU A 61 -20.65 -2.13 6.36
CA GLU A 61 -20.16 -3.08 5.35
C GLU A 61 -19.02 -2.49 4.52
N LEU A 62 -19.06 -1.18 4.24
CA LEU A 62 -17.97 -0.48 3.59
C LEU A 62 -16.74 -0.38 4.50
N ASP A 63 -16.94 -0.04 5.77
CA ASP A 63 -15.83 0.02 6.73
C ASP A 63 -15.12 -1.34 6.86
N ALA A 64 -15.87 -2.42 7.06
CA ALA A 64 -15.32 -3.77 7.12
C ALA A 64 -14.55 -4.14 5.84
N ARG A 65 -15.06 -3.72 4.67
CA ARG A 65 -14.39 -3.93 3.38
C ARG A 65 -13.12 -3.10 3.24
N ILE A 66 -13.08 -1.86 3.72
CA ILE A 66 -11.87 -1.03 3.70
C ILE A 66 -10.81 -1.64 4.61
N ASN A 67 -11.17 -2.01 5.85
CA ASN A 67 -10.25 -2.67 6.78
C ASN A 67 -9.65 -3.94 6.17
N ALA A 68 -10.48 -4.82 5.57
CA ALA A 68 -9.98 -6.02 4.89
C ALA A 68 -9.03 -5.72 3.71
N ARG A 69 -9.26 -4.62 2.98
CA ARG A 69 -8.39 -4.21 1.86
C ARG A 69 -7.10 -3.55 2.33
N LEU A 70 -7.12 -2.82 3.45
CA LEU A 70 -5.93 -2.30 4.13
C LEU A 70 -5.05 -3.44 4.65
N ASP A 71 -5.66 -4.47 5.25
CA ASP A 71 -4.94 -5.67 5.67
C ASP A 71 -4.30 -6.39 4.47
N ALA A 72 -5.05 -6.53 3.37
CA ALA A 72 -4.55 -7.17 2.15
C ALA A 72 -3.39 -6.40 1.51
N SER A 73 -3.44 -5.07 1.46
CA SER A 73 -2.34 -4.26 0.93
C SER A 73 -1.12 -4.29 1.83
N MET A 74 -1.30 -4.25 3.16
CA MET A 74 -0.21 -4.39 4.12
C MET A 74 0.45 -5.77 4.03
N ALA A 75 -0.32 -6.84 3.82
CA ALA A 75 0.23 -8.17 3.58
C ALA A 75 1.07 -8.21 2.29
N ALA A 76 0.55 -7.69 1.17
CA ALA A 76 1.26 -7.68 -0.10
C ALA A 76 2.53 -6.80 -0.08
N LEU A 77 2.47 -5.65 0.58
CA LEU A 77 3.64 -4.80 0.83
C LEU A 77 4.63 -5.46 1.78
N GLY A 78 4.14 -6.24 2.75
CA GLY A 78 4.95 -7.05 3.66
C GLY A 78 5.71 -8.15 2.93
N ASP A 79 5.09 -8.81 1.95
CA ASP A 79 5.75 -9.79 1.08
C ASP A 79 6.86 -9.14 0.24
N LEU A 80 6.59 -7.94 -0.29
CA LEU A 80 7.58 -7.13 -1.01
C LEU A 80 8.77 -6.79 -0.09
N LYS A 81 8.53 -6.21 1.09
CA LYS A 81 9.58 -5.92 2.06
C LYS A 81 10.36 -7.17 2.48
N SER A 82 9.67 -8.27 2.73
CA SER A 82 10.30 -9.52 3.18
C SER A 82 11.16 -10.17 2.11
N ALA A 83 10.76 -10.10 0.84
CA ALA A 83 11.56 -10.60 -0.27
C ALA A 83 12.83 -9.76 -0.49
N ALA A 84 12.73 -8.44 -0.35
CA ALA A 84 13.89 -7.55 -0.41
C ALA A 84 14.91 -7.79 0.71
N GLU A 85 14.43 -8.01 1.94
CA GLU A 85 15.28 -8.15 3.14
C GLU A 85 15.61 -9.60 3.50
N ALA A 86 15.34 -10.56 2.62
CA ALA A 86 15.55 -11.97 2.92
C ALA A 86 17.03 -12.30 3.17
N ASN A 87 17.35 -12.91 4.31
CA ASN A 87 18.75 -13.20 4.70
C ASN A 87 19.50 -14.13 3.73
N ALA A 88 18.81 -15.12 3.15
CA ALA A 88 19.46 -16.15 2.34
C ALA A 88 19.62 -15.74 0.87
N GLN A 89 18.60 -15.09 0.32
CA GLN A 89 18.53 -14.67 -1.08
C GLN A 89 17.71 -13.36 -1.12
N PRO A 90 18.33 -12.22 -0.77
CA PRO A 90 17.64 -10.94 -0.86
C PRO A 90 17.33 -10.65 -2.33
N MET A 91 16.14 -10.14 -2.59
CA MET A 91 15.71 -9.70 -3.90
C MET A 91 15.25 -8.26 -3.77
N PRO A 92 16.18 -7.27 -3.78
CA PRO A 92 15.81 -5.86 -3.76
C PRO A 92 14.89 -5.52 -4.94
N PHE A 93 14.22 -4.37 -4.87
CA PHE A 93 13.12 -4.08 -5.79
C PHE A 93 13.58 -4.01 -7.26
N ASP A 94 14.77 -3.50 -7.55
CA ASP A 94 15.42 -3.54 -8.87
C ASP A 94 15.48 -4.97 -9.46
N MET A 95 15.85 -5.96 -8.62
CA MET A 95 15.86 -7.36 -9.00
C MET A 95 14.45 -7.90 -9.19
N MET A 96 13.47 -7.43 -8.41
CA MET A 96 12.08 -7.85 -8.58
C MET A 96 11.52 -7.43 -9.94
N ILE A 97 11.89 -6.24 -10.41
CA ILE A 97 11.44 -5.69 -11.71
C ILE A 97 12.38 -6.08 -12.87
N ALA A 98 13.40 -6.91 -12.63
CA ALA A 98 14.32 -7.31 -13.67
C ALA A 98 13.62 -8.16 -14.76
N PRO A 99 13.99 -8.00 -16.04
CA PRO A 99 13.39 -8.78 -17.12
C PRO A 99 13.52 -10.29 -16.89
N GLY A 100 12.39 -11.01 -16.99
CA GLY A 100 12.34 -12.47 -16.81
C GLY A 100 12.28 -12.94 -15.35
N ASN A 101 12.23 -12.04 -14.37
CA ASN A 101 11.95 -12.41 -12.99
C ASN A 101 10.44 -12.46 -12.70
N ASP A 102 9.75 -13.50 -13.19
CA ASP A 102 8.30 -13.66 -13.01
C ASP A 102 7.88 -13.68 -11.54
N ARG A 103 8.73 -14.21 -10.65
CA ARG A 103 8.49 -14.22 -9.21
C ARG A 103 8.48 -12.81 -8.64
N GLY A 104 9.52 -12.02 -8.95
CA GLY A 104 9.64 -10.64 -8.52
C GLY A 104 8.51 -9.77 -9.07
N ALA A 105 8.25 -9.87 -10.37
CA ALA A 105 7.15 -9.17 -11.02
C ALA A 105 5.79 -9.56 -10.41
N GLY A 106 5.61 -10.83 -10.02
CA GLY A 106 4.41 -11.29 -9.31
C GLY A 106 4.20 -10.61 -7.95
N ILE A 107 5.28 -10.47 -7.16
CA ILE A 107 5.24 -9.78 -5.85
C ILE A 107 4.83 -8.31 -6.05
N VAL A 108 5.48 -7.59 -6.96
CA VAL A 108 5.18 -6.18 -7.23
C VAL A 108 3.75 -6.00 -7.76
N ASN A 109 3.31 -6.83 -8.71
CA ASN A 109 1.94 -6.78 -9.25
C ASN A 109 0.87 -7.07 -8.18
N ASN A 110 1.14 -7.96 -7.23
CA ASN A 110 0.22 -8.23 -6.13
C ASN A 110 0.06 -7.00 -5.22
N ALA A 111 1.17 -6.32 -4.89
CA ALA A 111 1.13 -5.08 -4.14
C ALA A 111 0.35 -3.98 -4.89
N ILE A 112 0.61 -3.80 -6.18
CA ILE A 112 -0.13 -2.84 -7.04
C ILE A 112 -1.63 -3.14 -7.00
N ARG A 113 -2.04 -4.38 -7.26
CA ARG A 113 -3.46 -4.77 -7.27
C ARG A 113 -4.13 -4.53 -5.92
N ALA A 114 -3.46 -4.87 -4.82
CA ALA A 114 -4.00 -4.66 -3.48
C ALA A 114 -4.19 -3.15 -3.19
N LEU A 115 -3.24 -2.30 -3.58
CA LEU A 115 -3.34 -0.84 -3.46
C LEU A 115 -4.46 -0.27 -4.34
N VAL A 116 -4.62 -0.73 -5.58
CA VAL A 116 -5.72 -0.31 -6.47
C VAL A 116 -7.08 -0.64 -5.85
N MET A 117 -7.24 -1.86 -5.32
CA MET A 117 -8.48 -2.26 -4.65
C MET A 117 -8.75 -1.43 -3.39
N GLN A 118 -7.71 -1.15 -2.60
CA GLN A 118 -7.79 -0.26 -1.44
C GLN A 118 -8.27 1.14 -1.85
N THR A 119 -7.67 1.73 -2.88
CA THR A 119 -8.03 3.07 -3.39
C THR A 119 -9.50 3.15 -3.76
N ALA A 120 -10.03 2.18 -4.51
CA ALA A 120 -11.46 2.16 -4.89
C ALA A 120 -12.40 2.21 -3.68
N SER A 121 -12.00 1.57 -2.59
CA SER A 121 -12.76 1.52 -1.33
C SER A 121 -12.67 2.84 -0.55
N ILE A 122 -11.49 3.46 -0.54
CA ILE A 122 -11.27 4.78 0.08
C ILE A 122 -12.05 5.87 -0.66
N GLU A 123 -12.06 5.84 -2.00
CA GLU A 123 -12.85 6.77 -2.81
C GLU A 123 -14.35 6.62 -2.55
N GLN A 124 -14.84 5.39 -2.34
CA GLN A 124 -16.22 5.17 -1.95
C GLN A 124 -16.53 5.78 -0.58
N ALA A 125 -15.67 5.56 0.42
CA ALA A 125 -15.85 6.17 1.74
C ALA A 125 -15.86 7.69 1.69
N ALA A 126 -14.96 8.29 0.91
CA ALA A 126 -14.91 9.73 0.73
C ALA A 126 -16.23 10.28 0.15
N ARG A 127 -16.81 9.60 -0.86
CA ARG A 127 -18.14 9.97 -1.38
C ARG A 127 -19.25 9.86 -0.34
N GLU A 128 -19.26 8.78 0.45
CA GLU A 128 -20.27 8.58 1.50
C GLU A 128 -20.13 9.58 2.66
N LEU A 129 -18.92 10.11 2.88
CA LEU A 129 -18.65 11.20 3.81
C LEU A 129 -18.91 12.61 3.23
N GLY A 130 -19.42 12.70 2.00
CA GLY A 130 -19.73 13.97 1.34
C GLY A 130 -18.53 14.74 0.79
N ILE A 131 -17.40 14.06 0.57
CA ILE A 131 -16.22 14.64 -0.08
C ILE A 131 -16.38 14.50 -1.59
N GLU A 132 -16.88 15.56 -2.23
CA GLU A 132 -17.24 15.56 -3.67
C GLU A 132 -16.08 16.00 -4.57
N ALA A 133 -15.11 16.76 -4.05
CA ALA A 133 -13.97 17.28 -4.82
C ALA A 133 -12.71 16.42 -4.64
N LEU A 134 -12.79 15.15 -5.02
CA LEU A 134 -11.61 14.29 -5.12
C LEU A 134 -10.95 14.50 -6.48
N SER A 135 -9.63 14.67 -6.50
CA SER A 135 -8.81 14.60 -7.72
C SER A 135 -7.77 13.50 -7.54
N PRO A 136 -8.20 12.23 -7.45
CA PRO A 136 -7.28 11.10 -7.35
C PRO A 136 -6.54 10.95 -8.68
N GLU A 137 -5.24 10.75 -8.60
CA GLU A 137 -4.44 10.33 -9.74
C GLU A 137 -4.63 8.82 -9.92
N ASP A 138 -5.07 8.39 -11.11
CA ASP A 138 -5.31 6.98 -11.40
C ASP A 138 -4.03 6.21 -11.77
N ALA A 139 -2.90 6.92 -11.95
CA ALA A 139 -1.61 6.40 -12.38
C ALA A 139 -1.70 5.45 -13.61
N GLY A 140 -2.73 5.62 -14.45
CA GLY A 140 -3.00 4.75 -15.60
C GLY A 140 -3.67 3.40 -15.28
N HIS A 141 -4.15 3.19 -14.04
CA HIS A 141 -4.88 1.98 -13.64
C HIS A 141 -6.40 2.22 -13.67
N SER A 142 -7.10 1.54 -14.59
CA SER A 142 -8.57 1.53 -14.59
C SER A 142 -9.10 0.59 -13.50
N LEU A 143 -10.01 1.10 -12.67
CA LEU A 143 -10.78 0.35 -11.67
C LEU A 143 -11.74 -0.67 -12.29
#